data_AF-A0A3N5GCT8-F1
#
_entry.id   AF-A0A3N5GCT8-F1
#
_cell.length_a   1.000
_cell.length_b   1.000
_cell.length_c   1.000
_cell.angle_alpha   90.00
_cell.angle_beta   90.00
_cell.angle_gamma   90.00
#
_symmetry.space_group_name_H-M   'P 1'
#
loop_
_entity.id
_entity.type
_entity.pdbx_description
1 polymer ?
#
loop_
_entity_poly.entity_id
_entity_poly.type
_entity_poly.pdbx_seq_one_letter_code
_entity_poly.pdbx_strand_id
1 'polypeptide(L)'
;MREESGLHNLILRIANGDPRAQVECDALAREPLRRFITGHRGSAFSEEDVQEIVDQTIFTIFLHASEYRGLHGEGSAWQWAYEIARNQAHKWYRVLQRAVPFPDLDARNESGDEKDFTLAAIHYNPNLDTNTV
;
A
#
# COMPACT_ATOMS: atom_id res chain seq x y z
N MET A 1 -16.31 29.78 -3.09
CA MET A 1 -14.99 29.42 -2.50
C MET A 1 -14.96 27.94 -2.08
N ARG A 2 -15.07 26.97 -2.99
CA ARG A 2 -15.10 25.53 -2.60
C ARG A 2 -14.43 24.53 -3.56
N GLU A 3 -13.85 24.95 -4.68
CA GLU A 3 -13.27 23.98 -5.63
C GLU A 3 -11.78 23.70 -5.37
N GLU A 4 -10.99 24.63 -4.83
CA GLU A 4 -9.53 24.48 -4.70
C GLU A 4 -9.06 23.43 -3.68
N SER A 5 -9.97 22.89 -2.86
CA SER A 5 -9.66 22.00 -1.73
C SER A 5 -10.08 20.53 -1.96
N GLY A 6 -10.63 20.20 -3.13
CA GLY A 6 -11.05 18.83 -3.46
C GLY A 6 -9.87 17.94 -3.81
N LEU A 7 -9.98 16.64 -3.55
CA LEU A 7 -8.96 15.63 -3.85
C LEU A 7 -8.54 15.69 -5.33
N HIS A 8 -9.49 15.91 -6.24
CA HIS A 8 -9.21 16.04 -7.67
C HIS A 8 -8.20 17.17 -7.95
N ASN A 9 -8.45 18.37 -7.42
CA ASN A 9 -7.57 19.52 -7.63
C ASN A 9 -6.23 19.36 -6.92
N LEU A 10 -6.23 18.73 -5.75
CA LEU A 10 -4.99 18.43 -5.02
C LEU A 10 -4.10 17.49 -5.82
N ILE A 11 -4.64 16.41 -6.41
CA ILE A 11 -3.85 15.49 -7.25
C ILE A 11 -3.27 16.24 -8.46
N LEU A 12 -4.04 17.09 -9.13
CA LEU A 12 -3.53 17.89 -10.25
C LEU A 12 -2.43 18.87 -9.84
N ARG A 13 -2.53 19.49 -8.66
CA ARG A 13 -1.47 20.37 -8.12
C ARG A 13 -0.20 19.58 -7.77
N ILE A 14 -0.35 18.38 -7.20
CA ILE A 14 0.77 17.46 -6.92
C ILE A 14 1.46 17.05 -8.22
N ALA A 15 0.69 16.72 -9.26
CA ALA A 15 1.24 16.41 -10.59
C ALA A 15 2.08 17.55 -11.19
N ASN A 16 1.75 18.80 -10.85
CA ASN A 16 2.49 20.00 -11.23
C ASN A 16 3.64 20.36 -10.26
N GLY A 17 3.91 19.53 -9.26
CA GLY A 17 5.01 19.70 -8.32
C GLY A 17 4.73 20.66 -7.15
N ASP A 18 3.47 20.90 -6.78
CA ASP A 18 3.12 21.71 -5.62
C ASP A 18 3.26 20.92 -4.30
N PRO A 19 4.28 21.22 -3.46
CA PRO A 19 4.48 20.50 -2.20
C PRO A 19 3.40 20.80 -1.15
N ARG A 20 2.71 21.94 -1.22
CA ARG A 20 1.61 22.26 -0.29
C ARG A 20 0.40 21.36 -0.56
N ALA A 21 0.15 21.06 -1.83
CA ALA A 21 -0.93 20.16 -2.22
C ALA A 21 -0.72 18.73 -1.69
N GLN A 22 0.53 18.28 -1.51
CA GLN A 22 0.80 16.98 -0.88
C GLN A 22 0.34 16.94 0.58
N VAL A 23 0.66 17.99 1.35
CA VAL A 23 0.25 18.12 2.76
C VAL A 23 -1.26 18.23 2.88
N GLU A 24 -1.89 19.05 2.03
CA GLU A 24 -3.34 19.19 1.98
C GLU A 24 -4.03 17.88 1.59
N CYS A 25 -3.47 17.14 0.64
CA CYS A 25 -3.99 15.85 0.20
C CYS A 25 -3.88 14.79 1.29
N ASP A 26 -2.76 14.73 2.02
CA ASP A 26 -2.60 13.82 3.16
C ASP A 26 -3.68 14.07 4.22
N ALA A 27 -3.83 15.34 4.64
CA ALA A 27 -4.82 15.73 5.64
C ALA A 27 -6.27 15.44 5.19
N LEU A 28 -6.58 15.62 3.90
CA LEU A 28 -7.91 15.35 3.34
C LEU A 28 -8.19 13.85 3.20
N ALA A 29 -7.23 13.08 2.69
CA ALA A 29 -7.45 11.71 2.25
C ALA A 29 -7.35 10.68 3.39
N ARG A 30 -6.56 10.96 4.43
CA ARG A 30 -6.18 9.98 5.46
C ARG A 30 -7.36 9.32 6.16
N GLU A 31 -8.26 10.09 6.77
CA GLU A 31 -9.39 9.50 7.52
C GLU A 31 -10.42 8.81 6.61
N PRO A 32 -10.80 9.35 5.43
CA PRO A 32 -11.63 8.61 4.46
C PRO A 32 -11.03 7.29 4.01
N LEU A 33 -9.72 7.26 3.71
CA LEU A 33 -9.02 6.03 3.30
C LEU A 33 -8.95 5.01 4.44
N ARG A 34 -8.64 5.47 5.67
CA ARG A 34 -8.66 4.63 6.87
C ARG A 34 -10.02 3.97 7.06
N ARG A 35 -11.12 4.76 7.06
CA ARG A 35 -12.49 4.23 7.16
C ARG A 35 -12.82 3.24 6.06
N PHE A 36 -12.39 3.52 4.83
CA PHE A 36 -12.59 2.60 3.70
C PHE A 36 -11.89 1.26 3.92
N ILE A 37 -10.63 1.26 4.34
CA ILE A 37 -9.85 0.04 4.61
C ILE A 37 -10.45 -0.74 5.77
N THR A 38 -10.75 -0.07 6.89
CA THR A 38 -11.37 -0.70 8.06
C THR A 38 -12.76 -1.27 7.73
N GLY A 39 -13.57 -0.56 6.93
CA GLY A 39 -14.89 -1.05 6.51
C GLY A 39 -14.84 -2.22 5.53
N HIS A 40 -13.79 -2.31 4.70
CA HIS A 40 -13.69 -3.36 3.68
C HIS A 40 -13.11 -4.67 4.25
N ARG A 41 -12.06 -4.59 5.08
CA ARG A 41 -11.32 -5.75 5.61
C ARG A 41 -10.74 -5.51 7.02
N GLY A 42 -11.28 -4.57 7.79
CA GLY A 42 -10.68 -4.14 9.06
C GLY A 42 -10.44 -5.25 10.08
N SER A 43 -11.26 -6.30 10.12
CA SER A 43 -11.04 -7.43 11.04
C SER A 43 -9.81 -8.28 10.71
N ALA A 44 -9.24 -8.13 9.51
CA ALA A 44 -8.05 -8.87 9.07
C ALA A 44 -6.73 -8.12 9.34
N PHE A 45 -6.81 -6.88 9.82
CA PHE A 45 -5.67 -5.98 9.98
C PHE A 45 -5.63 -5.45 11.41
N SER A 46 -4.43 -5.33 11.97
CA SER A 46 -4.21 -4.51 13.16
C SER A 46 -4.35 -3.02 12.83
N GLU A 47 -4.48 -2.16 13.85
CA GLU A 47 -4.50 -0.71 13.61
C GLU A 47 -3.19 -0.22 12.96
N GLU A 48 -2.06 -0.83 13.31
CA GLU A 48 -0.75 -0.55 12.71
C GLU A 48 -0.73 -0.92 11.21
N ASP A 49 -1.27 -2.08 10.85
CA ASP A 49 -1.40 -2.49 9.44
C ASP A 49 -2.30 -1.52 8.66
N VAL A 50 -3.41 -1.09 9.25
CA VAL A 50 -4.33 -0.13 8.62
C VAL A 50 -3.61 1.19 8.36
N GLN A 51 -2.86 1.70 9.34
CA GLN A 51 -2.10 2.94 9.22
C GLN A 51 -1.04 2.84 8.10
N GLU A 52 -0.29 1.74 8.05
CA GLU A 52 0.73 1.50 7.03
C GLU A 52 0.10 1.37 5.62
N ILE A 53 -1.04 0.69 5.49
CA ILE A 53 -1.76 0.61 4.21
C ILE A 53 -2.22 2.00 3.75
N VAL A 54 -2.67 2.86 4.67
CA VAL A 54 -3.06 4.25 4.36
C VAL A 54 -1.84 5.04 3.89
N ASP A 55 -0.72 4.96 4.59
CA ASP A 55 0.52 5.68 4.24
C ASP A 55 1.03 5.25 2.85
N GLN A 56 1.05 3.95 2.57
CA GLN A 56 1.41 3.42 1.25
C GLN A 56 0.42 3.87 0.16
N THR A 57 -0.87 3.97 0.48
CA THR A 57 -1.89 4.45 -0.46
C THR A 57 -1.65 5.90 -0.83
N ILE A 58 -1.44 6.77 0.17
CA ILE A 58 -1.18 8.20 -0.04
C ILE A 58 0.13 8.41 -0.80
N PHE A 59 1.18 7.67 -0.44
CA PHE A 59 2.43 7.67 -1.19
C PHE A 59 2.24 7.26 -2.67
N THR A 60 1.42 6.23 -2.92
CA THR A 60 1.10 5.78 -4.28
C THR A 60 0.33 6.86 -5.07
N ILE A 61 -0.59 7.58 -4.42
CA ILE A 61 -1.28 8.72 -5.03
C ILE A 61 -0.27 9.79 -5.45
N PHE A 62 0.71 10.11 -4.61
CA PHE A 62 1.74 11.10 -4.93
C PHE A 62 2.62 10.66 -6.10
N LEU A 63 3.06 9.40 -6.07
CA LEU A 63 3.94 8.83 -7.09
C LEU A 63 3.28 8.81 -8.48
N HIS A 64 1.98 8.52 -8.54
CA HIS A 64 1.23 8.39 -9.80
C HIS A 64 0.33 9.59 -10.09
N ALA A 65 0.52 10.73 -9.42
CA ALA A 65 -0.29 11.93 -9.63
C ALA A 65 -0.22 12.43 -11.08
N SER A 66 0.94 12.32 -11.74
CA SER A 66 1.12 12.71 -13.15
C SER A 66 0.40 11.79 -14.15
N GLU A 67 0.07 10.56 -13.74
CA GLU A 67 -0.68 9.60 -14.56
C GLU A 67 -2.20 9.77 -14.40
N TYR A 68 -2.64 10.53 -13.39
CA TYR A 68 -4.04 10.79 -13.13
C TYR A 68 -4.63 11.73 -14.19
N ARG A 69 -5.48 11.16 -15.06
CA ARG A 69 -6.10 11.90 -16.17
C ARG A 69 -7.31 12.75 -15.79
N GLY A 70 -7.86 12.57 -14.57
CA GLY A 70 -8.85 13.48 -14.00
C GLY A 70 -10.17 13.66 -14.76
N LEU A 71 -10.58 12.72 -15.60
CA LEU A 71 -11.64 12.92 -16.59
C LEU A 71 -13.04 13.26 -16.01
N HIS A 72 -13.31 12.98 -14.72
CA HIS A 72 -14.67 13.13 -14.15
C HIS A 72 -14.71 13.83 -12.76
N GLY A 73 -13.72 14.66 -12.45
CA GLY A 73 -13.72 15.50 -11.24
C GLY A 73 -13.59 14.72 -9.92
N GLU A 74 -14.19 15.24 -8.86
CA GLU A 74 -14.00 14.77 -7.47
C GLU A 74 -14.42 13.31 -7.27
N GLY A 75 -15.52 12.88 -7.88
CA GLY A 75 -15.99 11.49 -7.79
C GLY A 75 -14.97 10.50 -8.37
N SER A 76 -14.38 10.81 -9.52
CA SER A 76 -13.32 9.97 -10.10
C SER A 76 -12.03 9.99 -9.30
N ALA A 77 -11.70 11.11 -8.64
CA ALA A 77 -10.52 11.18 -7.78
C ALA A 77 -10.64 10.20 -6.61
N TRP A 78 -11.78 10.21 -5.93
CA TRP A 78 -12.03 9.31 -4.82
C TRP A 78 -12.12 7.85 -5.26
N GLN A 79 -12.77 7.56 -6.39
CA GLN A 79 -12.80 6.20 -6.92
C GLN A 79 -11.38 5.69 -7.19
N TRP A 80 -10.55 6.48 -7.85
CA TRP A 80 -9.16 6.13 -8.13
C TRP A 80 -8.36 5.91 -6.84
N ALA A 81 -8.49 6.79 -5.85
CA ALA A 81 -7.83 6.65 -4.55
C ALA A 81 -8.28 5.37 -3.80
N TYR A 82 -9.57 5.04 -3.83
CA TYR A 82 -10.09 3.82 -3.22
C TYR A 82 -9.67 2.55 -3.96
N GLU A 83 -9.51 2.60 -5.28
CA GLU A 83 -8.95 1.50 -6.05
C GLU A 83 -7.49 1.23 -5.67
N ILE A 84 -6.68 2.27 -5.50
CA ILE A 84 -5.32 2.15 -4.96
C ILE A 84 -5.36 1.51 -3.56
N ALA A 85 -6.18 2.05 -2.65
CA ALA A 85 -6.30 1.55 -1.28
C ALA A 85 -6.70 0.07 -1.23
N ARG A 86 -7.68 -0.32 -2.05
CA ARG A 86 -8.13 -1.71 -2.17
C ARG A 86 -7.00 -2.61 -2.65
N ASN A 87 -6.22 -2.16 -3.65
CA ASN A 87 -5.11 -2.93 -4.18
C ASN A 87 -3.99 -3.12 -3.14
N GLN A 88 -3.69 -2.08 -2.34
CA GLN A 88 -2.70 -2.20 -1.25
C GLN A 88 -3.20 -3.15 -0.15
N ALA A 89 -4.44 -2.97 0.33
CA ALA A 89 -5.04 -3.88 1.30
C ALA A 89 -5.05 -5.34 0.81
N HIS A 90 -5.32 -5.57 -0.48
CA HIS A 90 -5.29 -6.92 -1.06
C HIS A 90 -3.87 -7.53 -1.06
N LYS A 91 -2.83 -6.73 -1.33
CA LYS A 91 -1.43 -7.19 -1.23
C LYS A 91 -1.10 -7.60 0.21
N TRP A 92 -1.42 -6.76 1.18
CA TRP A 92 -1.21 -7.03 2.62
C TRP A 92 -1.94 -8.30 3.06
N TYR A 93 -3.21 -8.43 2.70
CA TYR A 93 -4.00 -9.62 3.02
C TYR A 93 -3.35 -10.91 2.48
N ARG A 94 -2.82 -10.88 1.25
CA ARG A 94 -2.11 -12.05 0.68
C ARG A 94 -0.83 -12.38 1.43
N VAL A 95 -0.11 -11.38 1.96
CA VAL A 95 1.09 -11.60 2.76
C VAL A 95 0.72 -12.21 4.11
N LEU A 96 -0.28 -11.66 4.80
CA LEU A 96 -0.74 -12.19 6.09
C LEU A 96 -1.27 -13.63 5.99
N GLN A 97 -1.99 -13.96 4.90
CA GLN A 97 -2.46 -15.33 4.65
C GLN A 97 -1.33 -16.31 4.30
N ARG A 98 -0.20 -15.84 3.77
CA ARG A 98 0.99 -16.67 3.53
C ARG A 98 1.82 -16.88 4.80
N ALA A 99 1.68 -16.00 5.78
CA ALA A 99 2.37 -16.07 7.06
C ALA A 99 1.72 -17.05 8.06
N VAL A 100 0.77 -17.90 7.62
CA VAL A 100 0.23 -18.99 8.45
C VAL A 100 1.40 -19.90 8.87
N PRO A 101 1.52 -20.25 10.16
CA PRO A 101 2.72 -20.90 10.70
C PRO A 101 2.89 -22.28 10.06
N PHE A 102 4.15 -22.70 9.88
CA PHE A 102 4.45 -24.12 9.80
C PHE A 102 3.72 -24.82 10.96
N PRO A 103 2.94 -25.89 10.71
CA PRO A 103 2.39 -26.67 11.80
C PRO A 103 3.59 -27.11 12.66
N ASP A 104 3.53 -26.86 13.96
CA ASP A 104 4.52 -27.35 14.93
C ASP A 104 4.72 -28.86 14.68
N LEU A 105 5.82 -29.18 13.99
CA LEU A 105 6.28 -30.54 13.78
C LEU A 105 7.04 -31.06 15.01
N ASP A 106 7.02 -30.33 16.12
CA ASP A 106 7.57 -30.78 17.41
C ASP A 106 6.64 -31.76 18.15
N ALA A 107 5.48 -32.09 17.59
CA ALA A 107 4.70 -33.25 18.00
C ALA A 107 5.16 -34.53 17.26
N ARG A 108 6.45 -34.91 17.37
CA ARG A 108 6.92 -36.30 17.46
C ARG A 108 8.45 -36.39 17.50
N ASN A 109 8.93 -36.80 18.67
CA ASN A 109 10.13 -37.61 18.88
C ASN A 109 10.56 -38.42 17.65
N GLU A 110 11.82 -38.26 17.24
CA GLU A 110 12.86 -39.31 17.16
C GLU A 110 13.84 -39.09 16.00
N SER A 111 15.12 -38.94 16.38
CA SER A 111 16.34 -39.37 15.66
C SER A 111 16.64 -38.78 14.27
N GLY A 112 17.87 -38.27 14.15
CA GLY A 112 18.70 -38.52 12.97
C GLY A 112 18.95 -37.30 12.08
N ASP A 113 20.23 -36.92 12.09
CA ASP A 113 20.98 -36.25 11.03
C ASP A 113 20.78 -34.74 10.81
N GLU A 114 21.79 -34.01 11.29
CA GLU A 114 22.27 -32.74 10.76
C GLU A 114 22.18 -32.71 9.22
N LYS A 115 21.41 -31.77 8.67
CA LYS A 115 21.77 -31.09 7.42
C LYS A 115 21.43 -29.61 7.48
N ASP A 116 22.48 -28.83 7.36
CA ASP A 116 22.53 -27.39 7.10
C ASP A 116 21.41 -26.89 6.18
N PHE A 117 20.61 -25.94 6.69
CA PHE A 117 19.75 -25.07 5.86
C PHE A 117 20.05 -23.58 6.06
N THR A 118 21.21 -23.23 6.61
CA THR A 118 21.68 -21.84 6.67
C THR A 118 22.51 -21.51 5.42
N LEU A 119 21.85 -21.08 4.32
CA LEU A 119 22.38 -20.17 3.28
C LEU A 119 21.49 -20.02 2.03
N ALA A 120 20.17 -19.81 2.19
CA ALA A 120 19.32 -19.38 1.06
C ALA A 120 18.42 -18.18 1.37
N ALA A 121 18.78 -17.39 2.39
CA ALA A 121 18.01 -16.21 2.82
C ALA A 121 18.54 -14.87 2.28
N ILE A 122 19.44 -14.88 1.29
CA ILE A 122 19.90 -13.65 0.64
C ILE A 122 19.89 -13.91 -0.85
N HIS A 123 18.81 -13.52 -1.53
CA HIS A 123 18.78 -13.04 -2.92
C HIS A 123 17.33 -12.89 -3.36
N TYR A 124 16.71 -11.74 -3.07
CA TYR A 124 15.63 -11.19 -3.91
C TYR A 124 15.61 -9.67 -3.72
N ASN A 125 16.49 -8.99 -4.45
CA ASN A 125 16.47 -7.54 -4.65
C ASN A 125 16.25 -7.29 -6.15
N PRO A 126 15.06 -6.89 -6.62
CA PRO A 126 14.71 -6.92 -8.04
C PRO A 126 15.21 -5.73 -8.88
N ASN A 127 16.18 -4.91 -8.42
CA ASN A 127 16.61 -3.70 -9.15
C ASN A 127 18.13 -3.62 -9.42
N LEU A 128 18.74 -4.68 -9.95
CA LEU A 128 20.08 -4.61 -10.55
C LEU A 128 20.09 -5.28 -11.93
N ASP A 129 19.39 -4.65 -12.88
CA ASP A 129 19.66 -4.76 -14.31
C ASP A 129 19.83 -3.35 -14.88
N THR A 130 20.96 -2.72 -14.57
CA THR A 130 21.49 -1.65 -15.40
C THR A 130 22.11 -2.31 -16.63
N ASN A 131 21.35 -2.36 -17.73
CA ASN A 131 21.89 -2.63 -19.04
C ASN A 131 22.91 -1.54 -19.40
N THR A 132 24.18 -1.93 -19.35
CA THR A 132 25.32 -1.28 -19.99
C THR A 132 25.26 -1.51 -21.51
N VAL A 133 25.49 -0.46 -22.28
CA VAL A 133 26.25 -0.54 -23.55
C VAL A 133 27.60 0.08 -23.28
#